data_AF-A0A7Y3LA93-F1
#
_entry.id   AF-A0A7Y3LA93-F1
#
_cell.length_a   1.000
_cell.length_b   1.000
_cell.length_c   1.000
_cell.angle_alpha   90.00
_cell.angle_beta   90.00
_cell.angle_gamma   90.00
#
_symmetry.space_group_name_H-M   'P 1'
#
loop_
_entity.id
_entity.type
_entity.pdbx_description
1 polymer ?
#
loop_
_entity_poly.entity_id
_entity_poly.type
_entity_poly.pdbx_seq_one_letter_code
_entity_poly.pdbx_strand_id
1 'polypeptide(L)' 'MEIRVELGRAKLTVKSLLALASGDVIELDRAANAPVDVLVNGTLVAKGEVVVVDDEFGVRITEVMGKEFEETGAQRG' A
#
# COMPACT_ATOMS: atom_id res chain seq x y z
N MET A 1 -8.47 2.86 -13.40
CA MET A 1 -8.44 3.07 -11.94
C MET A 1 -7.36 2.14 -11.41
N GLU A 2 -6.32 2.69 -10.82
CA GLU A 2 -5.18 1.90 -10.33
C GLU A 2 -5.37 1.60 -8.85
N ILE A 3 -5.21 0.33 -8.47
CA ILE A 3 -5.19 -0.10 -7.08
C ILE A 3 -3.74 -0.43 -6.72
N ARG A 4 -3.25 0.15 -5.62
CA ARG A 4 -1.95 -0.18 -5.04
C ARG A 4 -2.14 -0.78 -3.66
N VAL A 5 -1.36 -1.82 -3.38
CA VAL A 5 -1.29 -2.43 -2.05
C VAL A 5 0.11 -2.17 -1.50
N GLU A 6 0.21 -1.48 -0.37
CA GLU A 6 1.48 -1.12 0.25
C GLU A 6 1.74 -1.96 1.52
N LEU A 7 2.80 -2.76 1.47
CA LEU A 7 3.30 -3.52 2.63
C LEU A 7 3.91 -2.59 3.69
N GLY A 8 4.57 -1.52 3.26
CA GLY A 8 5.26 -0.57 4.13
C GLY A 8 6.17 0.34 3.31
N ARG A 9 6.77 1.33 3.97
CA ARG A 9 7.62 2.33 3.34
C ARG A 9 8.97 2.39 4.05
N ALA A 10 10.00 2.74 3.29
CA ALA A 10 11.32 3.04 3.83
C ALA A 10 11.79 4.40 3.32
N LYS A 11 12.57 5.11 4.12
CA LYS A 11 13.26 6.33 3.70
C LYS A 11 14.75 6.04 3.65
N LEU A 12 15.33 6.17 2.46
CA LEU A 12 16.75 5.96 2.23
C LEU A 12 17.37 7.26 1.70
N THR A 13 18.63 7.51 2.06
CA THR A 13 19.41 8.54 1.37
C THR A 13 19.70 8.08 -0.06
N VAL A 14 19.90 9.01 -1.00
CA VAL A 14 20.28 8.68 -2.38
C VAL A 14 21.53 7.81 -2.41
N LYS A 15 22.51 8.09 -1.55
CA LYS A 15 23.74 7.29 -1.43
C LYS A 15 23.43 5.84 -1.02
N SER A 16 22.58 5.63 -0.03
CA SER A 16 22.17 4.29 0.42
C SER A 16 21.43 3.53 -0.66
N LEU A 17 20.53 4.20 -1.39
CA LEU A 17 19.78 3.61 -2.49
C LEU A 17 20.71 3.12 -3.62
N LEU A 18 21.70 3.94 -4.00
CA LEU A 18 22.66 3.59 -5.04
C LEU A 18 23.67 2.50 -4.62
N ALA A 19 23.78 2.23 -3.32
CA ALA A 19 24.67 1.22 -2.77
C ALA A 19 23.99 -0.15 -2.55
N LEU A 20 22.68 -0.27 -2.81
CA LEU A 20 21.96 -1.53 -2.64
C LEU A 20 22.54 -2.64 -3.52
N ALA A 21 22.71 -3.82 -2.94
CA ALA A 21 23.20 -5.01 -3.58
C ALA A 21 22.26 -6.20 -3.37
N SER A 22 22.48 -7.27 -4.15
CA SER A 22 21.74 -8.52 -3.98
C SER A 22 21.99 -9.09 -2.58
N GLY A 23 20.91 -9.38 -1.87
CA GLY A 23 20.95 -9.91 -0.50
C GLY A 23 20.72 -8.85 0.59
N ASP A 24 20.71 -7.55 0.25
CA ASP A 24 20.39 -6.52 1.21
C ASP A 24 18.91 -6.60 1.65
N VAL A 25 18.67 -6.31 2.93
CA VAL A 25 17.33 -6.25 3.53
C VAL A 25 16.99 -4.79 3.81
N ILE A 26 15.84 -4.34 3.31
CA ILE A 26 15.32 -3.00 3.58
C ILE A 26 14.25 -3.13 4.67
N GLU A 27 14.52 -2.54 5.83
CA GLU A 27 13.53 -2.44 6.90
C GLU A 27 12.44 -1.42 6.55
N LEU A 28 11.18 -1.78 6.81
CA LEU A 28 10.01 -0.96 6.54
C LEU A 28 9.46 -0.32 7.82
N ASP A 29 8.70 0.76 7.68
CA ASP A 29 8.03 1.49 8.76
C ASP A 29 6.80 0.76 9.37
N ARG A 30 6.65 -0.54 9.10
CA ARG A 30 5.46 -1.32 9.48
C ARG A 30 5.84 -2.62 10.20
N ALA A 31 5.10 -2.93 11.27
CA ALA A 31 5.21 -4.20 11.99
C ALA A 31 4.71 -5.37 11.11
N ALA A 32 5.33 -6.55 11.24
CA ALA A 32 5.04 -7.71 10.40
C ALA A 32 3.58 -8.19 10.44
N ASN A 33 2.86 -7.92 11.53
CA ASN A 33 1.46 -8.28 11.74
C ASN A 33 0.48 -7.13 11.48
N ALA A 34 0.96 -5.95 11.10
CA ALA A 34 0.08 -4.83 10.79
C ALA A 34 -0.55 -5.02 9.40
N PRO A 35 -1.82 -4.61 9.21
CA PRO A 35 -2.50 -4.76 7.93
C PRO A 35 -1.81 -3.91 6.85
N VAL A 36 -1.91 -4.34 5.60
CA VAL A 36 -1.46 -3.57 4.43
C VAL A 36 -2.44 -2.44 4.10
N ASP A 37 -1.92 -1.40 3.48
CA ASP A 37 -2.74 -0.28 3.01
C ASP A 37 -3.20 -0.57 1.57
N VAL A 38 -4.48 -0.33 1.28
CA VAL A 38 -5.06 -0.43 -0.05
C VAL A 38 -5.40 0.98 -0.51
N LEU A 39 -4.75 1.41 -1.60
CA LEU A 39 -4.87 2.74 -2.16
C LEU A 39 -5.51 2.70 -3.53
N VAL A 40 -6.35 3.67 -3.81
CA VAL A 40 -6.93 3.94 -5.14
C VAL A 40 -6.44 5.30 -5.59
N ASN A 41 -5.78 5.37 -6.74
CA ASN A 41 -5.21 6.63 -7.25
C ASN A 41 -4.36 7.39 -6.20
N GLY A 42 -3.70 6.65 -5.30
CA GLY A 42 -2.87 7.22 -4.23
C GLY A 42 -3.60 7.60 -2.94
N THR A 43 -4.93 7.46 -2.87
CA THR A 43 -5.70 7.69 -1.63
C THR A 43 -5.97 6.38 -0.90
N LEU A 44 -5.73 6.34 0.40
CA LEU A 44 -6.04 5.18 1.25
C LEU A 44 -7.55 4.97 1.30
N VAL A 45 -8.02 3.81 0.84
CA VAL A 45 -9.45 3.44 0.83
C VAL A 45 -9.77 2.30 1.79
N ALA A 46 -8.79 1.46 2.11
CA ALA A 46 -8.99 0.30 2.95
C ALA A 46 -7.68 -0.20 3.57
N LYS A 47 -7.82 -1.08 4.55
CA LYS A 47 -6.76 -1.91 5.10
C LYS A 47 -7.11 -3.38 4.94
N GLY A 48 -6.10 -4.23 4.85
CA GLY A 48 -6.31 -5.66 4.70
C GLY A 48 -5.13 -6.52 5.12
N GLU A 49 -5.32 -7.82 5.02
CA GLU A 49 -4.30 -8.83 5.28
C GLU A 49 -3.86 -9.46 3.97
N VAL A 50 -2.55 -9.67 3.79
CA VAL A 50 -2.04 -10.40 2.63
C VAL A 50 -2.42 -11.88 2.77
N VAL A 51 -3.02 -12.42 1.72
CA VAL A 51 -3.40 -13.83 1.61
C VAL A 51 -2.79 -14.40 0.34
N VAL A 52 -2.70 -15.73 0.25
CA VAL A 52 -2.36 -16.43 -0.99
C VAL A 52 -3.62 -17.10 -1.51
N VAL A 53 -3.96 -16.86 -2.78
CA VAL A 53 -5.10 -17.48 -3.48
C VAL A 53 -4.57 -17.99 -4.81
N ASP A 54 -4.71 -19.29 -5.07
CA ASP A 54 -4.26 -19.92 -6.31
C ASP A 54 -2.79 -19.61 -6.67
N ASP A 55 -1.90 -19.68 -5.67
CA ASP A 55 -0.47 -19.34 -5.75
C ASP A 55 -0.16 -17.86 -6.08
N GLU A 56 -1.17 -16.99 -6.11
CA GLU A 56 -1.04 -15.55 -6.27
C GLU A 56 -1.26 -14.80 -4.95
N PHE A 57 -0.64 -13.62 -4.82
CA PHE A 57 -0.91 -12.74 -3.68
C PHE A 57 -2.28 -12.06 -3.84
N GLY A 58 -3.07 -12.09 -2.78
CA GLY A 58 -4.31 -11.35 -2.64
C GLY A 58 -4.33 -10.52 -1.36
N VAL A 59 -5.38 -9.70 -1.20
CA VAL A 59 -5.62 -8.94 0.02
C VAL A 59 -7.05 -9.19 0.50
N ARG A 60 -7.20 -9.69 1.72
CA ARG A 60 -8.48 -9.75 2.40
C ARG A 60 -8.72 -8.43 3.09
N ILE A 61 -9.75 -7.70 2.68
CA ILE A 61 -10.10 -6.42 3.30
C ILE A 61 -10.59 -6.65 4.73
N THR A 62 -9.97 -5.95 5.68
CA THR A 62 -10.31 -5.99 7.10
C THR A 62 -11.00 -4.71 7.58
N GLU A 63 -10.71 -3.58 6.93
CA GLU A 63 -11.31 -2.29 7.24
C GLU A 63 -11.48 -1.47 5.97
N VAL A 64 -12.64 -0.83 5.81
CA VAL A 64 -12.91 0.11 4.71
C VAL A 64 -13.01 1.50 5.30
N MET A 65 -12.22 2.44 4.77
CA MET A 65 -12.29 3.84 5.17
C MET A 65 -13.62 4.40 4.65
N GLY A 66 -14.41 5.01 5.56
CA GLY A 66 -15.78 5.44 5.30
C GLY A 66 -15.93 6.41 4.10
N LYS A 67 -17.18 6.50 3.59
CA LYS A 67 -17.57 7.25 2.40
C LYS A 67 -17.25 8.75 2.48
N GLU A 68 -16.08 9.13 2.01
CA GLU A 68 -15.79 10.50 1.51
C GLU A 68 -15.17 10.43 0.11
N PHE A 69 -15.55 9.41 -0.67
CA PHE A 69 -15.20 9.23 -2.08
C PHE A 69 -16.40 9.50 -3.00
N GLU A 70 -17.40 10.22 -2.52
CA GLU A 70 -18.45 10.81 -3.36
C GLU A 70 -18.03 12.26 -3.63
N GLU A 71 -17.79 12.58 -4.91
CA GLU A 71 -17.84 13.94 -5.46
C GLU A 71 -16.68 14.93 -5.21
N THR A 72 -15.46 14.67 -5.69
CA THR A 72 -14.49 15.76 -6.01
C THR A 72 -14.17 15.90 -7.51
N GLY A 73 -15.01 15.32 -8.37
CA GLY A 73 -14.80 15.31 -9.83
C GLY A 73 -15.92 15.89 -10.69
N ALA A 74 -17.07 16.27 -10.12
CA ALA A 74 -18.24 16.68 -10.91
C ALA A 74 -18.96 17.89 -10.30
N GLN A 75 -18.24 18.96 -10.03
CA GLN A 75 -18.82 20.30 -10.10
C GLN A 75 -17.96 21.15 -11.04
N ARG A 76 -18.14 20.87 -12.33
CA ARG A 76 -17.93 21.85 -13.40
C ARG A 76 -19.27 22.55 -13.62
N GLY A 77 -19.28 23.86 -13.43
CA GLY A 77 -20.39 24.78 -13.71
C GLY A 77 -19.93 26.20 -13.51
#